data_AF-A0AAW5JUY1-F1
#
_entry.id   AF-A0AAW5JUY1-F1
#
_cell.length_a   1.000
_cell.length_b   1.000
_cell.length_c   1.000
_cell.angle_alpha   90.00
_cell.angle_beta   90.00
_cell.angle_gamma   90.00
#
_symmetry.space_group_name_H-M   'P 1'
#
loop_
_entity.id
_entity.type
_entity.pdbx_description
1 polymer ?
#
loop_
_entity_poly.entity_id
_entity_poly.type
_entity_poly.pdbx_seq_one_letter_code
_entity_poly.pdbx_strand_id
1 'polypeptide(L)'
;MTESIISALIGTGGVAVGACVQFVATWAKTRSDKDTDASRLLIEAQRQLDQSARDRQLLWLWNRELVDAIWRRAPPPPPSAPDGLFQDNDDGKE
;
A
#
# COMPACT_ATOMS: atom_id res chain seq x y z
N MET A 1 -9.26 -28.91 -55.07
CA MET A 1 -9.40 -29.38 -53.67
C MET A 1 -8.12 -29.18 -52.85
N THR A 2 -6.92 -29.33 -53.44
CA THR A 2 -5.62 -29.25 -52.74
C THR A 2 -5.28 -27.86 -52.19
N GLU A 3 -5.57 -26.78 -52.91
CA GLU A 3 -5.26 -25.40 -52.49
C GLU A 3 -6.07 -24.93 -51.27
N SER A 4 -7.31 -25.38 -51.13
CA SER A 4 -8.19 -25.05 -49.99
C SER A 4 -7.75 -25.73 -48.68
N ILE A 5 -7.12 -26.90 -48.77
CA ILE A 5 -6.61 -27.62 -47.59
C ILE A 5 -5.34 -26.94 -47.06
N ILE A 6 -4.49 -26.45 -47.95
CA ILE A 6 -3.23 -25.78 -47.59
C ILE A 6 -3.51 -24.44 -46.90
N SER A 7 -4.44 -23.63 -47.42
CA SER A 7 -4.78 -22.34 -46.81
C SER A 7 -5.47 -22.47 -45.45
N ALA A 8 -6.31 -23.50 -45.26
CA ALA A 8 -6.97 -23.79 -43.99
C ALA A 8 -5.96 -24.17 -42.88
N LEU A 9 -4.93 -24.96 -43.21
CA LEU A 9 -3.84 -25.34 -42.31
C LEU A 9 -2.97 -24.14 -41.89
N ILE A 10 -2.66 -23.24 -42.84
CA ILE A 10 -1.90 -22.02 -42.56
C ILE A 10 -2.73 -21.06 -41.68
N GLY A 11 -4.03 -20.92 -41.98
CA GLY A 11 -4.93 -20.07 -41.21
C GLY A 11 -5.15 -20.56 -39.77
N THR A 12 -5.28 -21.86 -39.56
CA THR A 12 -5.44 -22.44 -38.20
C THR A 12 -4.13 -22.45 -37.41
N GLY A 13 -2.99 -22.71 -38.05
CA GLY A 13 -1.68 -22.65 -37.41
C GLY A 13 -1.33 -21.23 -36.89
N GLY A 14 -1.71 -20.18 -37.62
CA GLY A 14 -1.47 -18.79 -37.22
C GLY A 14 -2.20 -18.37 -35.93
N VAL A 15 -3.43 -18.86 -35.72
CA VAL A 15 -4.24 -18.51 -34.54
C VAL A 15 -3.66 -19.11 -33.25
N ALA A 16 -3.16 -20.35 -33.32
CA ALA A 16 -2.54 -21.01 -32.17
C ALA A 16 -1.27 -20.29 -31.71
N VAL A 17 -0.41 -19.87 -32.65
CA VAL A 17 0.81 -19.12 -32.34
C VAL A 17 0.47 -17.73 -31.76
N GLY A 18 -0.51 -17.04 -32.34
CA GLY A 18 -0.97 -15.75 -31.82
C GLY A 18 -1.45 -15.81 -30.37
N ALA A 19 -2.23 -16.83 -30.02
CA ALA A 19 -2.74 -17.02 -28.66
C ALA A 19 -1.62 -17.29 -27.64
N CYS A 20 -0.62 -18.11 -27.99
CA CYS A 20 0.53 -18.37 -27.12
C CYS A 20 1.36 -17.10 -26.87
N VAL A 21 1.58 -16.26 -27.89
CA VAL A 21 2.30 -14.99 -27.73
C VAL A 21 1.53 -14.03 -26.83
N GLN A 22 0.21 -13.93 -26.98
CA GLN A 22 -0.63 -13.10 -26.11
C GLN A 22 -0.60 -13.59 -24.66
N PHE A 23 -0.57 -14.92 -24.44
CA PHE A 23 -0.50 -15.49 -23.10
C PHE A 23 0.83 -15.17 -22.41
N VAL A 24 1.96 -15.33 -23.10
CA VAL A 24 3.29 -15.00 -22.58
C VAL A 24 3.45 -13.49 -22.35
N ALA A 25 2.97 -12.67 -23.29
CA ALA A 25 3.02 -11.21 -23.16
C ALA A 25 2.16 -10.71 -21.98
N THR A 26 0.99 -11.30 -21.77
CA THR A 26 0.13 -11.01 -20.61
C THR A 26 0.84 -11.41 -19.32
N TRP A 27 1.41 -12.61 -19.26
CA TRP A 27 2.15 -13.07 -18.07
C TRP A 27 3.35 -12.17 -17.73
N ALA A 28 4.12 -11.76 -18.74
CA ALA A 28 5.26 -10.86 -18.56
C ALA A 28 4.83 -9.47 -18.06
N LYS A 29 3.76 -8.90 -18.62
CA LYS A 29 3.19 -7.62 -18.15
C LYS A 29 2.67 -7.71 -16.72
N THR A 30 1.90 -8.74 -16.40
CA THR A 30 1.37 -8.95 -15.05
C THR A 30 2.48 -9.10 -14.01
N ARG A 31 3.65 -9.65 -14.38
CA ARG A 31 4.81 -9.72 -13.48
C ARG A 31 5.47 -8.36 -13.27
N SER A 32 5.64 -7.60 -14.34
CA SER A 32 6.22 -6.25 -14.29
C SER A 32 5.35 -5.26 -13.50
N ASP A 33 4.03 -5.35 -13.64
CA ASP A 33 3.10 -4.48 -12.89
C ASP A 33 3.13 -4.81 -11.39
N LYS A 34 3.17 -6.10 -11.03
CA LYS A 34 3.25 -6.54 -9.63
C LYS A 34 4.49 -6.06 -8.89
N ASP A 35 5.66 -6.06 -9.54
CA ASP A 35 6.90 -5.59 -8.91
C ASP A 35 6.88 -4.08 -8.64
N THR A 36 6.21 -3.32 -9.51
CA THR A 36 6.03 -1.88 -9.37
C THR A 36 5.04 -1.54 -8.26
N ASP A 37 3.92 -2.26 -8.20
CA ASP A 37 2.90 -2.08 -7.17
C ASP A 37 3.41 -2.51 -5.79
N ALA A 38 4.15 -3.62 -5.70
CA ALA A 38 4.77 -4.07 -4.45
C ALA A 38 5.73 -3.00 -3.89
N SER A 39 6.52 -2.36 -4.75
CA SER A 39 7.44 -1.29 -4.34
C SER A 39 6.69 -0.07 -3.80
N ARG A 40 5.56 0.30 -4.42
CA ARG A 40 4.71 1.41 -3.94
C ARG A 40 4.07 1.11 -2.58
N LEU A 41 3.51 -0.09 -2.43
CA LEU A 41 2.89 -0.53 -1.16
C LEU A 41 3.90 -0.55 -0.01
N LEU A 42 5.16 -0.92 -0.26
CA LEU A 42 6.22 -0.89 0.75
C LEU A 42 6.57 0.55 1.17
N ILE A 43 6.63 1.49 0.22
CA ILE A 43 6.90 2.91 0.53
C ILE A 43 5.74 3.51 1.34
N GLU A 44 4.50 3.20 0.96
CA GLU A 44 3.31 3.64 1.69
C GLU A 44 3.25 3.03 3.10
N ALA A 45 3.51 1.72 3.22
CA ALA A 45 3.57 1.04 4.52
C ALA A 45 4.68 1.61 5.40
N GLN A 46 5.86 1.89 4.85
CA GLN A 46 6.95 2.52 5.60
C GLN A 46 6.54 3.91 6.11
N ARG A 47 5.88 4.71 5.26
CA ARG A 47 5.40 6.03 5.66
C ARG A 47 4.37 5.96 6.80
N GLN A 48 3.45 5.00 6.74
CA GLN A 48 2.47 4.77 7.81
C GLN A 48 3.14 4.33 9.12
N LEU A 49 4.16 3.47 9.04
CA LEU A 49 4.94 3.05 10.21
C LEU A 49 5.71 4.21 10.83
N ASP A 50 6.31 5.08 10.00
CA ASP A 50 7.06 6.25 10.46
C ASP A 50 6.14 7.27 11.16
N GLN A 51 4.91 7.46 10.65
CA GLN A 51 3.88 8.27 11.30
C GLN A 51 3.49 7.65 12.66
N SER A 52 3.10 6.37 12.66
CA SER A 52 2.74 5.64 13.88
C SER A 52 3.84 5.64 14.94
N ALA A 53 5.12 5.60 14.54
CA ALA A 53 6.24 5.64 15.46
C ALA A 53 6.35 7.00 16.17
N ARG A 54 6.10 8.11 15.45
CA ARG A 54 6.08 9.45 16.02
C ARG A 54 4.92 9.63 17.01
N ASP A 55 3.74 9.15 16.66
CA ASP A 55 2.55 9.29 17.51
C ASP A 55 2.72 8.49 18.81
N ARG A 56 3.26 7.26 18.72
CA ARG A 56 3.59 6.45 19.90
C ARG A 56 4.62 7.13 20.81
N GLN A 57 5.60 7.82 20.25
CA GLN A 57 6.59 8.55 21.04
C GLN A 57 5.96 9.74 21.77
N LEU A 58 5.09 10.50 21.08
CA LEU A 58 4.35 11.61 21.69
C LEU A 58 3.38 11.11 22.77
N LEU A 59 2.69 9.99 22.55
CA LEU A 59 1.81 9.34 23.53
C LEU A 59 2.58 8.95 24.79
N TRP A 60 3.78 8.36 24.62
CA TRP A 60 4.61 7.98 25.74
C TRP A 60 5.07 9.19 26.56
N LEU A 61 5.50 10.27 25.90
CA LEU A 61 5.92 11.49 26.57
C LEU A 61 4.77 12.13 27.35
N TRP A 62 3.59 12.23 26.73
CA TRP A 62 2.40 12.78 27.38
C TRP A 62 1.93 11.92 28.55
N ASN A 63 1.93 10.58 28.40
CA ASN A 63 1.62 9.67 29.50
C ASN A 63 2.58 9.86 30.68
N ARG A 64 3.88 10.02 30.41
CA ARG A 64 4.87 10.27 31.45
C ARG A 64 4.62 11.58 32.17
N GLU A 65 4.26 12.64 31.45
CA GLU A 65 3.93 13.95 32.03
C GLU A 65 2.67 13.89 32.88
N LEU A 66 1.63 13.18 32.42
CA LEU A 66 0.41 12.92 33.19
C LEU A 66 0.72 12.19 34.50
N VAL A 67 1.52 11.11 34.44
CA VAL A 67 1.90 10.35 35.63
C VAL A 67 2.71 11.20 36.60
N ASP A 68 3.65 12.01 36.12
CA ASP A 68 4.43 12.92 36.96
C ASP A 68 3.53 14.00 37.61
N ALA A 69 2.58 14.57 36.86
CA ALA A 69 1.61 15.53 37.38
C ALA A 69 0.72 14.93 38.49
N ILE A 70 0.25 13.69 38.30
CA ILE A 70 -0.52 12.95 39.31
C ILE A 70 0.35 12.71 40.57
N TRP A 71 1.60 12.28 40.38
CA TRP A 71 2.50 11.97 41.48
C TRP A 71 2.86 13.23 42.30
N ARG A 72 3.08 14.36 41.62
CA ARG A 72 3.30 15.68 42.25
C ARG A 72 2.05 16.28 42.88
N ARG A 73 0.88 15.64 42.74
CA ARG A 73 -0.43 16.17 43.14
C ARG A 73 -0.66 17.57 42.58
N ALA A 74 -0.25 17.78 41.33
CA ALA A 74 -0.49 19.05 40.65
C ALA A 74 -2.01 19.35 40.66
N PRO A 75 -2.41 20.61 40.89
CA PRO A 75 -3.81 20.97 40.83
C PRO A 75 -4.34 20.74 39.40
N PRO A 76 -5.62 20.37 39.23
CA PRO A 76 -6.23 20.27 37.90
C PRO A 76 -6.17 21.64 37.21
N PRO A 77 -5.95 21.72 35.88
CA PRO A 77 -6.14 20.67 34.87
C PRO A 77 -4.90 19.81 34.57
N PRO A 78 -5.09 18.60 34.00
CA PRO A 78 -3.98 17.78 33.52
C PRO A 78 -3.19 18.50 32.41
N PRO A 79 -1.91 18.12 32.17
CA PRO A 79 -1.14 18.61 31.04
C PRO A 79 -1.89 18.35 29.73
N SER A 80 -1.99 19.39 28.91
CA SER A 80 -2.61 19.32 27.59
C SER A 80 -1.88 18.34 26.69
N ALA A 81 -2.62 17.68 25.80
CA ALA A 81 -2.03 16.81 24.78
C ALA A 81 -1.08 17.61 23.88
N PRO A 82 0.09 17.06 23.50
CA PRO A 82 0.97 17.65 22.48
C PRO A 82 0.24 17.85 21.14
N ASP A 83 0.58 18.94 20.46
CA ASP A 83 0.05 19.22 19.11
C ASP A 83 0.34 18.04 18.17
N GLY A 84 -0.69 17.60 17.45
CA GLY A 84 -0.59 16.47 16.52
C GLY A 84 -0.90 15.09 17.10
N LEU A 85 -0.93 14.91 18.43
CA LEU A 85 -1.05 13.58 19.07
C LEU A 85 -2.33 12.79 18.71
N PHE A 86 -3.42 13.51 18.39
CA PHE A 86 -4.71 12.94 17.99
C PHE A 86 -5.20 13.50 16.65
N GLN A 87 -4.30 14.16 15.91
CA GLN A 87 -4.61 14.69 14.58
C GLN A 87 -4.23 13.64 13.54
N ASP A 88 -4.68 12.40 13.75
CA ASP A 88 -4.75 11.44 12.66
C ASP A 88 -5.90 11.91 11.79
N ASN A 89 -5.53 12.48 10.64
CA ASN A 89 -6.36 12.95 9.54
C ASN A 89 -7.84 12.57 9.70
N ASP A 90 -8.65 13.58 9.94
CA ASP A 90 -10.05 13.62 9.55
C ASP A 90 -10.07 13.45 8.02
N ASP A 91 -9.81 12.22 7.57
CA ASP A 91 -9.97 11.79 6.19
C ASP A 91 -11.47 11.87 5.95
N GLY A 92 -11.96 13.07 5.60
CA GLY A 92 -13.36 13.41 5.41
C GLY A 92 -14.10 12.36 4.58
N LYS A 93 -14.60 11.33 5.28
CA LYS A 93 -15.60 10.40 4.79
C LYS A 93 -16.93 10.91 5.33
N GLU A 94 -17.40 11.97 4.68
CA GLU A 94 -18.84 12.19 4.50
C GLU A 94 -19.39 11.14 3.51
#